data_AF-A0A2L0CGF7-F1
#
_entry.id   AF-A0A2L0CGF7-F1
#
_cell.length_a   1.000
_cell.length_b   1.000
_cell.length_c   1.000
_cell.angle_alpha   90.00
_cell.angle_beta   90.00
_cell.angle_gamma   90.00
#
_symmetry.space_group_name_H-M   'P 1'
#
loop_
_entity.id
_entity.type
_entity.pdbx_description
1 polymer ?
#
loop_
_entity_poly.entity_id
_entity_poly.type
_entity_poly.pdbx_seq_one_letter_code
_entity_poly.pdbx_strand_id
1 'polypeptide(L)'
;RVLKLSNDPSPGYNIEQMAKKGNKYVQLPYTVKGMDVSFSGILTYMEEKVPKLLETGYTPEDMCFSLQETIFAMLVETTERALAHCNSKEVLIVGGVGCNLRLQEMMNVMCKEREATLF
;
A
#
# COMPACT_ATOMS: atom_id res chain seq x y z
N ARG A 1 -4.66 -11.23 8.44
CA ARG A 1 -5.65 -12.33 8.46
C ARG A 1 -5.16 -13.55 7.67
N VAL A 2 -4.91 -13.43 6.36
CA VAL A 2 -4.41 -14.55 5.52
C VAL A 2 -3.11 -15.17 6.06
N LEU A 3 -2.14 -14.33 6.40
CA LEU A 3 -0.83 -14.74 6.92
C LEU A 3 -0.80 -14.95 8.44
N LYS A 4 -1.95 -14.85 9.13
CA LYS A 4 -2.06 -14.98 10.61
C LYS A 4 -1.08 -14.11 11.43
N LEU A 5 -0.67 -12.96 10.88
CA LEU A 5 0.19 -12.00 11.57
C LEU A 5 -0.51 -11.38 12.79
N SER A 6 0.25 -11.14 13.85
CA SER A 6 -0.22 -10.42 15.04
C SER A 6 -0.58 -8.98 14.68
N ASN A 7 -1.61 -8.45 15.34
CA ASN A 7 -1.98 -7.04 15.27
C ASN A 7 -1.35 -6.20 16.39
N ASP A 8 -0.55 -6.79 17.26
CA ASP A 8 0.18 -6.10 18.32
C ASP A 8 1.53 -5.57 17.80
N PRO A 9 1.97 -4.34 18.13
CA PRO A 9 1.33 -3.33 18.99
C PRO A 9 0.25 -2.49 18.27
N SER A 10 0.22 -2.50 16.94
CA SER A 10 -0.83 -1.85 16.16
C SER A 10 -1.15 -2.58 14.85
N PRO A 11 -2.40 -2.49 14.35
CA PRO A 11 -2.77 -3.11 13.08
C PRO A 11 -1.92 -2.55 11.93
N GLY A 12 -1.29 -3.43 11.17
CA GLY A 12 -0.45 -3.06 10.03
C GLY A 12 1.04 -2.87 10.34
N TYR A 13 1.43 -2.69 11.61
CA TYR A 13 2.86 -2.54 11.97
C TYR A 13 3.69 -3.77 11.55
N ASN A 14 3.23 -4.98 11.89
CA ASN A 14 3.94 -6.20 11.53
C ASN A 14 3.96 -6.45 10.02
N ILE A 15 2.94 -5.97 9.29
CA ILE A 15 2.93 -6.02 7.82
C ILE A 15 4.08 -5.18 7.27
N GLU A 16 4.29 -3.97 7.82
CA GLU A 16 5.42 -3.11 7.43
C GLU A 16 6.77 -3.74 7.76
N GLN A 17 6.92 -4.32 8.95
CA GLN A 17 8.19 -4.96 9.33
C GLN A 17 8.53 -6.15 8.43
N MET A 18 7.52 -6.90 7.97
CA MET A 18 7.72 -8.00 7.04
C MET A 18 7.94 -7.52 5.60
N ALA A 19 7.23 -6.48 5.17
CA ALA A 19 7.40 -5.89 3.85
C ALA A 19 8.85 -5.42 3.61
N LYS A 20 9.53 -4.90 4.64
CA LYS A 20 10.96 -4.50 4.59
C LYS A 20 11.92 -5.65 4.27
N LYS A 21 11.50 -6.90 4.47
CA LYS A 21 12.30 -8.10 4.20
C LYS A 21 11.94 -8.78 2.89
N GLY A 22 10.83 -8.39 2.27
CA GLY A 22 10.38 -8.92 0.98
C GLY A 22 11.28 -8.43 -0.15
N ASN A 23 11.55 -9.30 -1.12
CA ASN A 23 12.41 -9.01 -2.27
C ASN A 23 11.72 -9.29 -3.61
N LYS A 24 10.67 -10.11 -3.62
CA LYS A 24 9.95 -10.48 -4.84
C LYS A 24 8.61 -9.77 -4.89
N TYR A 25 8.38 -9.05 -5.99
CA TYR A 25 7.08 -8.44 -6.25
C TYR A 25 6.12 -9.45 -6.90
N VAL A 26 4.90 -9.53 -6.39
CA VAL A 26 3.77 -10.26 -6.97
C VAL A 26 2.75 -9.25 -7.45
N GLN A 27 2.35 -9.38 -8.71
CA GLN A 27 1.29 -8.56 -9.26
C GLN A 27 -0.04 -8.86 -8.58
N LEU A 28 -0.60 -7.83 -7.95
CA LEU A 28 -1.92 -7.84 -7.34
C LEU A 28 -2.91 -7.05 -8.22
N PRO A 29 -4.23 -7.31 -8.09
CA PRO A 29 -5.23 -6.50 -8.78
C PRO A 29 -5.08 -5.02 -8.42
N TYR A 30 -4.97 -4.17 -9.43
CA TYR A 30 -4.85 -2.73 -9.27
C TYR A 30 -6.17 -2.07 -9.64
N THR A 31 -7.01 -1.81 -8.64
CA THR A 31 -8.43 -1.43 -8.84
C THR A 31 -8.70 0.01 -8.46
N VAL A 32 -8.31 0.93 -9.35
CA VAL A 32 -8.60 2.37 -9.26
C VAL A 32 -9.67 2.74 -10.29
N LYS A 33 -10.68 3.49 -9.89
CA LYS A 33 -11.75 4.01 -10.75
C LYS A 33 -11.89 5.52 -10.54
N GLY A 34 -11.25 6.30 -11.41
CA GLY A 34 -11.20 7.76 -11.23
C GLY A 34 -10.40 8.13 -9.98
N MET A 35 -11.08 8.64 -8.96
CA MET A 35 -10.49 8.97 -7.66
C MET A 35 -10.82 7.92 -6.57
N ASP A 36 -11.61 6.90 -6.90
CA ASP A 36 -12.00 5.85 -5.98
C ASP A 36 -11.06 4.64 -6.05
N VAL A 37 -10.82 4.02 -4.90
CA VAL A 37 -10.06 2.79 -4.74
C VAL A 37 -10.95 1.66 -4.23
N SER A 38 -10.72 0.43 -4.70
CA SER A 38 -11.40 -0.76 -4.17
C SER A 38 -10.39 -1.77 -3.64
N PHE A 39 -10.52 -2.16 -2.38
CA PHE A 39 -9.61 -3.12 -1.73
C PHE A 39 -10.21 -4.52 -1.57
N SER A 40 -11.52 -4.67 -1.73
CA SER A 40 -12.21 -5.96 -1.51
C SER A 40 -11.71 -7.04 -2.47
N GLY A 41 -11.50 -6.69 -3.75
CA GLY A 41 -10.97 -7.61 -4.75
C GLY A 41 -9.55 -8.10 -4.46
N ILE A 42 -8.72 -7.25 -3.85
CA ILE A 42 -7.34 -7.59 -3.48
C ILE A 42 -7.34 -8.63 -2.36
N LEU A 43 -8.16 -8.46 -1.33
CA LEU A 43 -8.24 -9.42 -0.22
C LEU A 43 -8.66 -10.81 -0.70
N THR A 44 -9.72 -10.90 -1.51
CA THR A 44 -10.19 -12.18 -2.06
C THR A 44 -9.14 -12.83 -2.94
N TYR A 45 -8.46 -12.04 -3.80
CA TYR A 45 -7.37 -12.53 -4.63
C TYR A 45 -6.22 -13.10 -3.78
N MET A 46 -5.83 -12.41 -2.71
CA MET A 46 -4.79 -12.88 -1.81
C MET A 46 -5.19 -14.17 -1.07
N GLU A 47 -6.43 -14.27 -0.59
CA GLU A 47 -6.92 -15.47 0.08
C GLU A 47 -6.83 -16.71 -0.83
N GLU A 48 -7.09 -16.55 -2.13
CA GLU A 48 -7.01 -17.65 -3.10
C GLU A 48 -5.58 -17.96 -3.57
N LYS A 49 -4.75 -16.93 -3.78
CA LYS A 49 -3.43 -17.06 -4.43
C LYS A 49 -2.29 -17.27 -3.46
N VAL A 50 -2.35 -16.73 -2.24
CA VAL A 50 -1.26 -16.84 -1.26
C VAL A 50 -0.86 -18.29 -1.00
N PRO A 51 -1.76 -19.27 -0.78
CA PRO A 51 -1.36 -20.66 -0.55
C PRO A 51 -0.51 -21.23 -1.70
N LYS A 52 -0.93 -20.97 -2.95
CA LYS A 52 -0.22 -21.43 -4.16
C LYS A 52 1.13 -20.71 -4.35
N LEU A 53 1.19 -19.43 -3.97
CA LEU A 53 2.43 -18.64 -4.06
C LEU A 53 3.46 -19.10 -3.02
N LEU A 54 3.04 -19.48 -1.82
CA LEU A 54 3.92 -20.03 -0.80
C LEU A 54 4.55 -21.36 -1.26
N GLU A 55 3.79 -22.22 -1.94
CA GLU A 55 4.31 -23.48 -2.51
C GLU A 55 5.33 -23.25 -3.64
N THR A 56 5.22 -22.14 -4.37
CA THR A 56 6.11 -21.79 -5.49
C THR A 56 7.36 -21.01 -5.05
N GLY A 57 7.59 -20.89 -3.74
CA GLY A 57 8.80 -20.29 -3.17
C GLY A 57 8.73 -18.78 -2.97
N TYR A 58 7.53 -18.21 -2.90
CA TYR A 58 7.33 -16.87 -2.35
C TYR A 58 7.22 -16.93 -0.83
N THR A 59 7.61 -15.86 -0.17
CA THR A 59 7.57 -15.75 1.28
C THR A 59 6.39 -14.89 1.73
N PRO A 60 5.92 -15.03 2.98
CA PRO A 60 4.99 -14.08 3.59
C PRO A 60 5.47 -12.62 3.51
N GLU A 61 6.78 -12.40 3.62
CA GLU A 61 7.43 -11.10 3.49
C GLU A 61 7.25 -10.50 2.09
N ASP A 62 7.43 -11.32 1.03
CA ASP A 62 7.18 -10.92 -0.35
C ASP A 62 5.70 -10.53 -0.58
N MET A 63 4.77 -11.22 0.09
CA MET A 63 3.34 -10.88 0.02
C MET A 63 3.07 -9.53 0.70
N CYS A 64 3.64 -9.29 1.89
CA CYS A 64 3.50 -8.02 2.60
C CYS A 64 4.09 -6.86 1.79
N PHE A 65 5.26 -7.06 1.19
CA PHE A 65 5.91 -6.11 0.30
C PHE A 65 5.01 -5.77 -0.89
N SER A 66 4.58 -6.77 -1.64
CA SER A 66 3.75 -6.60 -2.83
C SER A 66 2.40 -5.92 -2.53
N LEU A 67 1.81 -6.26 -1.38
CA LEU A 67 0.57 -5.65 -0.89
C LEU A 67 0.76 -4.16 -0.58
N GLN A 68 1.80 -3.80 0.17
CA GLN A 68 2.08 -2.41 0.49
C GLN A 68 2.35 -1.58 -0.75
N GLU A 69 3.24 -2.04 -1.64
CA GLU A 69 3.55 -1.31 -2.88
C GLU A 69 2.31 -1.10 -3.75
N THR A 70 1.47 -2.13 -3.91
CA THR A 70 0.28 -2.03 -4.75
C THR A 70 -0.75 -1.07 -4.14
N ILE A 71 -1.09 -1.25 -2.86
CA ILE A 71 -2.11 -0.42 -2.19
C ILE A 71 -1.64 1.03 -2.10
N PHE A 72 -0.39 1.26 -1.71
CA PHE A 72 0.11 2.63 -1.56
C PHE A 72 0.25 3.32 -2.90
N ALA A 73 0.67 2.62 -3.96
CA ALA A 73 0.63 3.18 -5.31
C ALA A 73 -0.80 3.62 -5.71
N MET A 74 -1.82 2.80 -5.43
CA MET A 74 -3.22 3.17 -5.69
C MET A 74 -3.64 4.43 -4.92
N LEU A 75 -3.22 4.55 -3.65
CA LEU A 75 -3.51 5.72 -2.83
C LEU A 75 -2.78 6.98 -3.31
N VAL A 76 -1.50 6.85 -3.69
CA VAL A 76 -0.72 7.97 -4.22
C VAL A 76 -1.31 8.44 -5.55
N GLU A 77 -1.69 7.52 -6.44
CA GLU A 77 -2.33 7.85 -7.73
C GLU A 77 -3.63 8.63 -7.54
N THR A 78 -4.53 8.17 -6.67
CA THR A 78 -5.80 8.87 -6.44
C THR A 78 -5.59 10.21 -5.72
N THR A 79 -4.64 10.27 -4.79
CA THR A 79 -4.28 11.53 -4.10
C THR A 79 -3.68 12.54 -5.08
N GLU A 80 -2.81 12.11 -5.98
CA GLU A 80 -2.23 12.97 -7.02
C GLU A 80 -3.31 13.52 -7.97
N ARG A 81 -4.25 12.67 -8.40
CA ARG A 81 -5.41 13.10 -9.19
C ARG A 81 -6.24 14.15 -8.45
N ALA A 82 -6.51 13.93 -7.17
CA ALA A 82 -7.27 14.87 -6.34
C ALA A 82 -6.52 16.19 -6.14
N LEU A 83 -5.21 16.14 -5.87
CA LEU A 83 -4.33 17.30 -5.71
C LEU A 83 -4.40 18.20 -6.95
N ALA A 84 -4.27 17.61 -8.14
CA ALA A 84 -4.37 18.32 -9.41
C ALA A 84 -5.78 18.88 -9.65
N HIS A 85 -6.83 18.12 -9.33
CA HIS A 85 -8.21 18.55 -9.53
C HIS A 85 -8.63 19.70 -8.62
N CYS A 86 -8.12 19.72 -7.38
CA CYS A 86 -8.39 20.77 -6.41
C CYS A 86 -7.46 21.99 -6.55
N ASN A 87 -6.46 21.93 -7.44
CA ASN A 87 -5.40 22.94 -7.57
C ASN A 87 -4.73 23.25 -6.21
N SER A 88 -4.56 22.22 -5.39
CA SER A 88 -3.91 22.31 -4.07
C SER A 88 -2.41 22.03 -4.22
N LYS A 89 -1.62 22.53 -3.25
CA LYS A 89 -0.18 22.28 -3.13
C LYS A 89 0.19 21.62 -1.80
N GLU A 90 -0.79 21.11 -1.09
CA GLU A 90 -0.60 20.53 0.23
C GLU A 90 -1.35 19.21 0.34
N VAL A 91 -0.68 18.20 0.88
CA VAL A 91 -1.24 16.89 1.21
C VAL A 91 -0.99 16.65 2.69
N LEU A 92 -2.02 16.26 3.43
CA LEU A 92 -1.93 15.89 4.84
C LEU A 92 -2.33 14.42 4.99
N ILE A 93 -1.45 13.59 5.54
CA ILE A 93 -1.79 12.19 5.83
C ILE A 93 -2.32 12.09 7.26
N VAL A 94 -3.56 11.61 7.40
CA VAL A 94 -4.19 11.37 8.71
C VAL A 94 -4.60 9.91 8.89
N GLY A 95 -4.89 9.52 10.13
CA GLY A 95 -5.37 8.20 10.49
C GLY A 95 -4.26 7.18 10.81
N GLY A 96 -4.65 6.02 11.34
CA GLY A 96 -3.73 5.03 11.89
C GLY A 96 -2.77 4.42 10.86
N VAL A 97 -3.13 4.37 9.58
CA VAL A 97 -2.25 3.88 8.51
C VAL A 97 -1.22 4.96 8.11
N GLY A 98 -1.48 6.22 8.45
CA GLY A 98 -0.59 7.34 8.13
C GLY A 98 0.76 7.28 8.82
N CYS A 99 0.93 6.48 9.87
CA CYS A 99 2.24 6.25 10.51
C CYS A 99 3.14 5.29 9.73
N ASN A 100 2.65 4.67 8.65
CA ASN A 100 3.45 3.78 7.83
C ASN A 100 4.50 4.59 7.04
N LEU A 101 5.78 4.29 7.28
CA LEU A 101 6.88 5.05 6.70
C LEU A 101 6.96 4.91 5.18
N ARG A 102 6.57 3.76 4.63
CA ARG A 102 6.59 3.52 3.19
C ARG A 102 5.52 4.33 2.46
N LEU A 103 4.32 4.43 3.02
CA LEU A 103 3.27 5.32 2.50
C LEU A 103 3.72 6.78 2.52
N GLN A 104 4.30 7.24 3.64
CA GLN A 104 4.82 8.61 3.77
C GLN A 104 5.90 8.89 2.73
N GLU A 105 6.83 7.94 2.52
CA GLU A 105 7.88 8.06 1.52
C GLU A 105 7.31 8.20 0.10
N MET A 106 6.41 7.31 -0.32
CA MET A 106 5.80 7.34 -1.66
C MET A 106 5.01 8.63 -1.89
N MET A 107 4.24 9.08 -0.89
CA MET A 107 3.49 10.32 -0.98
C MET A 107 4.41 11.54 -1.05
N ASN A 108 5.53 11.54 -0.32
CA ASN A 108 6.50 12.63 -0.31
C ASN A 108 7.19 12.78 -1.67
N VAL A 109 7.52 11.66 -2.32
CA VAL A 109 8.06 11.68 -3.69
C VAL A 109 7.07 12.34 -4.64
N MET A 110 5.82 11.88 -4.65
CA MET A 110 4.77 12.47 -5.50
C MET A 110 4.57 13.97 -5.22
N CYS A 111 4.51 14.38 -3.95
CA CYS A 111 4.37 15.79 -3.59
C CYS A 111 5.53 16.63 -4.12
N LYS A 112 6.78 16.16 -3.98
CA LYS A 112 7.97 16.87 -4.48
C LYS A 112 7.95 17.03 -6.00
N GLU A 113 7.55 16.00 -6.74
CA GLU A 113 7.43 16.04 -8.21
C GLU A 113 6.35 17.03 -8.68
N ARG A 114 5.37 17.34 -7.82
CA ARG A 114 4.28 18.28 -8.07
C ARG A 114 4.49 19.67 -7.46
N GLU A 115 5.67 19.96 -6.91
CA GLU A 115 5.94 21.18 -6.14
C GLU A 115 4.94 21.43 -5.00
N ALA A 116 4.50 20.33 -4.36
CA ALA A 116 3.59 20.29 -3.23
C ALA A 116 4.30 19.89 -1.94
N THR A 117 3.69 20.20 -0.80
CA THR A 117 4.19 19.90 0.54
C THR A 117 3.39 18.77 1.18
N LEU A 118 4.09 17.80 1.75
CA LEU A 118 3.50 16.73 2.55
C LEU A 118 3.57 17.09 4.04
N PHE A 119 2.46 16.89 4.75
CA PHE A 119 2.32 17.01 6.20
C PHE A 119 1.87 15.70 6.85
#